data_AF-A0A376W830-F1
#
_entry.id   AF-A0A376W830-F1
#
_cell.length_a   1.000
_cell.length_b   1.000
_cell.length_c   1.000
_cell.angle_alpha   90.00
_cell.angle_beta   90.00
_cell.angle_gamma   90.00
#
_symmetry.space_group_name_H-M   'P 1'
#
loop_
_entity.id
_entity.type
_entity.pdbx_description
1 polymer ?
#
loop_
_entity_poly.entity_id
_entity_poly.type
_entity_poly.pdbx_seq_one_letter_code
_entity_poly.pdbx_strand_id
1 'polypeptide(L)' 'MDTIELGNNESLVYGVFPNQDGTFTAMTYTKSKTFKTEKWCPSLAGKKLR' A
#
# COMPACT_ATOMS: atom_id res chain seq x y z
N MET A 1 7.90 -3.92 -10.79
CA MET A 1 7.28 -3.53 -9.51
C MET A 1 7.43 -4.72 -8.61
N ASP A 2 8.17 -4.57 -7.52
CA ASP A 2 8.42 -5.66 -6.59
C ASP A 2 7.52 -5.47 -5.38
N THR A 3 7.03 -6.60 -4.84
CA THR A 3 6.15 -6.62 -3.68
C THR A 3 6.85 -7.36 -2.55
N ILE A 4 6.94 -6.72 -1.40
CA ILE A 4 7.54 -7.27 -0.18
C ILE A 4 6.42 -7.45 0.84
N GLU A 5 6.25 -8.68 1.33
CA GLU A 5 5.33 -8.98 2.42
C GLU A 5 6.00 -8.63 3.76
N LEU A 6 5.39 -7.74 4.55
CA LEU A 6 5.97 -7.22 5.80
C LEU A 6 5.65 -8.09 7.02
N GLY A 7 4.93 -9.21 6.85
CA GLY A 7 4.62 -10.18 7.92
C GLY A 7 3.55 -9.71 8.93
N ASN A 8 3.08 -8.47 8.84
CA ASN A 8 2.06 -7.86 9.70
C ASN A 8 0.69 -7.70 8.98
N ASN A 9 0.42 -8.51 7.96
CA ASN A 9 -0.69 -8.35 7.02
C ASN A 9 -0.61 -7.09 6.14
N GLU A 10 0.57 -6.49 6.00
CA GLU A 10 0.83 -5.44 5.03
C GLU A 10 1.81 -5.94 3.96
N SER A 11 1.60 -5.45 2.75
CA SER A 11 2.49 -5.63 1.62
C SER A 11 2.96 -4.26 1.15
N LEU A 12 4.26 -4.11 0.92
CA LEU A 12 4.86 -2.91 0.34
C LEU A 12 5.17 -3.19 -1.12
N VAL A 13 4.61 -2.38 -2.01
CA VAL A 13 4.92 -2.42 -3.44
C VAL A 13 5.83 -1.25 -3.75
N TYR A 14 7.00 -1.54 -4.34
CA TYR A 14 7.89 -0.50 -4.83
C TYR A 14 8.06 -0.60 -6.35
N GLY A 15 8.07 0.56 -7.01
CA GLY A 15 8.33 0.68 -8.44
C GLY A 15 9.27 1.84 -8.70
N VAL A 16 10.29 1.61 -9.52
CA VAL A 16 11.21 2.65 -9.98
C VAL A 16 11.03 2.81 -11.47
N PHE A 17 10.75 4.04 -11.90
CA PHE A 17 10.50 4.39 -13.29
C PHE A 17 11.62 5.32 -13.78
N PRO A 18 12.36 4.93 -14.83
CA PRO A 18 13.36 5.80 -15.44
C PRO A 18 12.68 6.95 -16.17
N ASN A 19 13.22 8.15 -16.00
CA ASN A 19 12.84 9.34 -16.75
C ASN A 19 13.86 9.58 -17.88
N GLN A 20 13.46 10.32 -18.92
CA GLN A 20 14.31 10.56 -20.10
C GLN A 20 15.52 11.48 -19.81
N ASP A 21 15.51 12.18 -18.68
CA ASP A 21 16.54 13.12 -18.24
C ASP A 21 17.63 12.47 -17.37
N GLY A 22 17.61 11.14 -17.24
CA GLY A 22 18.56 10.40 -16.41
C GLY A 22 18.18 10.34 -14.92
N THR A 23 17.02 10.86 -14.54
CA THR A 23 16.47 10.74 -13.19
C THR A 23 15.56 9.53 -13.06
N PHE A 24 15.20 9.16 -11.83
CA PHE A 24 14.31 8.04 -11.55
C PHE A 24 13.21 8.46 -10.58
N THR A 25 11.98 8.08 -10.90
CA THR A 25 10.83 8.26 -10.01
C THR A 25 10.59 6.97 -9.23
N ALA A 26 10.77 7.02 -7.91
CA ALA A 26 10.44 5.89 -7.03
C ALA A 26 9.03 6.08 -6.46
N MET A 27 8.15 5.10 -6.68
CA MET A 27 6.82 5.03 -6.09
C MET A 27 6.76 3.89 -5.08
N THR A 28 6.29 4.20 -3.87
CA THR A 28 6.08 3.21 -2.81
C THR A 28 4.62 3.22 -2.41
N TYR A 29 3.98 2.06 -2.49
CA TYR A 29 2.59 1.86 -2.07
C TYR A 29 2.57 0.87 -0.91
N THR A 30 1.91 1.25 0.18
CA THR A 30 1.57 0.31 1.24
C THR A 30 0.15 -0.19 1.01
N LYS A 31 -0.04 -1.51 1.09
CA LYS A 31 -1.35 -2.13 1.00
C LYS A 31 -1.53 -3.05 2.19
N SER A 32 -2.53 -2.75 3.01
CA SER A 32 -2.97 -3.64 4.08
C SER A 32 -3.91 -4.71 3.51
N LYS A 33 -3.83 -5.93 4.04
CA LYS A 33 -4.73 -7.02 3.70
C LYS A 33 -6.14 -6.70 4.20
N THR A 34 -7.15 -7.12 3.45
CA THR A 34 -8.55 -6.94 3.85
C THR A 34 -8.83 -7.72 5.13
N PHE A 35 -9.21 -7.03 6.20
CA PHE A 35 -9.63 -7.68 7.44
C PHE A 35 -10.92 -8.46 7.19
N LYS A 36 -10.95 -9.72 7.67
CA LYS A 36 -12.09 -10.63 7.49
C LYS A 36 -13.31 -10.29 8.35
N THR A 37 -13.17 -9.35 9.30
CA THR A 37 -14.21 -9.05 10.28
C THR A 37 -14.19 -7.58 10.69
N GLU A 38 -15.33 -6.88 10.58
CA GLU A 38 -15.47 -5.47 11.01
C GLU A 38 -15.15 -5.24 12.50
N LYS A 39 -15.29 -6.28 13.33
CA LYS A 39 -15.02 -6.23 14.77
C LYS A 39 -13.58 -5.80 15.13
N TRP A 40 -12.61 -6.01 14.23
CA TRP A 40 -11.22 -5.68 14.49
C TRP A 40 -10.84 -4.24 14.10
N CYS A 41 -11.67 -3.57 13.30
CA CYS A 41 -11.45 -2.16 12.95
C CYS A 41 -12.76 -1.35 13.02
N PRO A 42 -13.28 -1.10 14.23
CA PRO A 42 -14.54 -0.36 14.41
C PRO A 42 -14.47 1.09 13.90
N SER A 43 -13.27 1.68 13.82
CA SER A 43 -13.06 3.11 13.52
C SER A 43 -13.09 3.47 12.04
N LEU A 44 -12.98 2.48 11.13
CA LEU A 44 -12.95 2.72 9.68
C LEU A 44 -14.30 2.44 8.98
N ALA A 45 -15.26 1.80 9.66
CA ALA A 45 -16.56 1.42 9.09
C ALA A 45 -17.45 2.61 8.64
N GLY A 46 -17.04 3.87 8.91
CA GLY A 46 -17.84 5.06 8.63
C GLY A 46 -17.18 6.19 7.84
N LYS A 47 -15.90 6.08 7.44
CA LYS A 47 -15.21 7.18 6.74
C LYS A 47 -15.11 6.90 5.25
N LYS A 48 -16.24 7.11 4.56
CA LYS A 48 -16.24 7.34 3.11
C LYS A 48 -15.51 8.66 2.89
N LEU A 49 -14.28 8.62 2.37
CA LEU A 49 -13.58 9.81 1.87
C LEU A 49 -14.54 10.50 0.90
N ARG A 50 -14.98 11.71 1.27
CA ARG A 50 -15.73 12.62 0.40
C ARG A 50 -14.74 13.37 -0.48
#